data_AF-A0A356V2M2-F1
#
_entry.id   AF-A0A356V2M2-F1
#
_cell.length_a   1.000
_cell.length_b   1.000
_cell.length_c   1.000
_cell.angle_alpha   90.00
_cell.angle_beta   90.00
_cell.angle_gamma   90.00
#
_symmetry.space_group_name_H-M   'P 1'
#
loop_
_entity.id
_entity.type
_entity.pdbx_description
1 polymer ?
#
loop_
_entity_poly.entity_id
_entity_poly.type
_entity_poly.pdbx_seq_one_letter_code
_entity_poly.pdbx_strand_id
1 'polypeptide(L)'
;MSASLAHIWRYPIKAHGFEALDAVSLATGKTMPWDRAWAVVHEKSSADGAEWVSCGNFSRGAKAPALMAIAAKLDEASRTITLSHPDLPTITFSPDTESDRFIAWVRPIMPAGNTSSDRIVSAQSRGMTDSDFASISLNNLATNRAIGEKLGQNLSALRWR
;
A
#
# COMPACT_ATOMS: atom_id res chain seq x y z
N MET A 1 5.99 28.35 -14.70
CA MET A 1 6.53 26.96 -14.69
C MET A 1 5.40 26.02 -15.04
N SER A 2 5.57 25.12 -15.99
CA SER A 2 4.63 24.04 -16.28
C SER A 2 5.16 22.74 -15.67
N ALA A 3 4.35 22.05 -14.87
CA ALA A 3 4.65 20.71 -14.42
C ALA A 3 3.88 19.70 -15.29
N SER A 4 4.48 18.54 -15.55
CA SER A 4 3.81 17.40 -16.16
C SER A 4 3.72 16.24 -15.17
N LEU A 5 2.60 15.53 -15.20
CA LEU A 5 2.42 14.31 -14.42
C LEU A 5 3.15 13.17 -15.12
N ALA A 6 4.15 12.58 -14.45
CA ALA A 6 4.93 11.48 -15.01
C ALA A 6 4.30 10.11 -14.70
N HIS A 7 3.77 9.93 -13.50
CA HIS A 7 3.23 8.65 -13.03
C HIS A 7 2.08 8.87 -12.05
N ILE A 8 1.14 7.93 -12.03
CA ILE A 8 0.12 7.79 -10.99
C ILE A 8 0.36 6.44 -10.33
N TRP A 9 0.50 6.43 -9.00
CA TRP A 9 0.69 5.23 -8.21
C TRP A 9 -0.48 5.06 -7.25
N ARG A 10 -1.07 3.87 -7.26
CA ARG A 10 -2.10 3.45 -6.31
C ARG A 10 -1.57 2.34 -5.41
N TYR A 11 -2.00 2.33 -4.15
CA TYR A 11 -1.60 1.33 -3.16
C TYR A 11 -2.84 0.64 -2.56
N PRO A 12 -3.40 -0.39 -3.23
CA PRO A 12 -4.70 -0.94 -2.84
C PRO A 12 -4.75 -1.49 -1.42
N ILE A 13 -3.70 -2.19 -1.01
CA ILE A 13 -3.53 -2.68 0.36
C ILE A 13 -2.47 -1.83 1.05
N LYS A 14 -2.80 -1.27 2.21
CA LYS A 14 -1.88 -0.47 3.03
C LYS A 14 -0.55 -1.21 3.19
N ALA A 15 0.52 -0.57 2.75
CA ALA A 15 1.91 -1.06 2.75
C ALA A 15 2.23 -2.28 1.85
N HIS A 16 1.26 -2.93 1.20
CA HIS A 16 1.44 -4.19 0.47
C HIS A 16 0.95 -4.08 -0.97
N GLY A 17 1.82 -3.67 -1.89
CA GLY A 17 1.43 -3.52 -3.30
C GLY A 17 1.37 -2.07 -3.74
N PHE A 18 2.07 -1.78 -4.83
CA PHE A 18 1.88 -0.58 -5.64
C PHE A 18 1.45 -1.00 -7.04
N GLU A 19 0.66 -0.18 -7.71
CA GLU A 19 0.34 -0.35 -9.13
C GLU A 19 0.35 0.99 -9.87
N ALA A 20 0.78 0.96 -11.13
CA ALA A 20 0.74 2.12 -12.00
C ALA A 20 -0.67 2.29 -12.57
N LEU A 21 -1.16 3.52 -12.64
CA LEU A 21 -2.38 3.87 -13.35
C LEU A 21 -2.07 4.82 -14.51
N ASP A 22 -2.78 4.63 -15.63
CA ASP A 22 -2.71 5.56 -16.76
C ASP A 22 -3.54 6.84 -16.52
N ALA A 23 -4.65 6.69 -15.82
CA ALA A 23 -5.56 7.78 -15.45
C ALA A 23 -6.33 7.45 -14.17
N VAL A 24 -6.79 8.48 -13.47
CA VAL A 24 -7.68 8.32 -12.31
C VAL A 24 -8.63 9.51 -12.19
N SER A 25 -9.88 9.25 -11.81
CA SER A 25 -10.85 10.29 -11.47
C SER A 25 -10.82 10.57 -9.98
N LEU A 26 -10.63 11.84 -9.60
CA LEU A 26 -10.56 12.27 -8.22
C LEU A 26 -11.81 13.07 -7.85
N ALA A 27 -12.24 12.95 -6.60
CA ALA A 27 -13.36 13.71 -6.05
C ALA A 27 -12.93 14.45 -4.78
N THR A 28 -13.37 15.69 -4.62
CA THR A 28 -13.06 16.51 -3.45
C THR A 28 -13.47 15.79 -2.16
N GLY A 29 -12.57 15.76 -1.19
CA GLY A 29 -12.81 15.13 0.12
C GLY A 29 -12.78 13.59 0.10
N LYS A 30 -12.39 12.96 -1.01
CA LYS A 30 -12.27 11.50 -1.13
C LYS A 30 -10.82 11.08 -1.31
N THR A 31 -10.49 9.90 -0.79
CA THR A 31 -9.24 9.20 -1.16
C THR A 31 -9.30 8.83 -2.64
N MET A 32 -8.14 8.69 -3.27
CA MET A 32 -8.08 8.15 -4.63
C MET A 32 -8.84 6.81 -4.68
N PRO A 33 -9.64 6.54 -5.73
CA PRO A 33 -10.36 5.28 -5.85
C PRO A 33 -9.44 4.07 -5.67
N TRP A 34 -9.89 3.15 -4.81
CA TRP A 34 -9.17 1.93 -4.42
C TRP A 34 -7.83 2.14 -3.68
N ASP A 35 -7.43 3.37 -3.39
CA ASP A 35 -6.20 3.63 -2.66
C ASP A 35 -6.39 3.35 -1.16
N ARG A 36 -5.55 2.48 -0.61
CA ARG A 36 -5.65 1.93 0.75
C ARG A 36 -7.08 1.44 1.08
N ALA A 37 -7.75 0.83 0.10
CA ALA A 37 -9.07 0.22 0.27
C ALA A 37 -9.04 -0.96 1.26
N TRP A 38 -7.88 -1.61 1.38
CA TRP A 38 -7.62 -2.66 2.36
C TRP A 38 -6.41 -2.33 3.22
N ALA A 39 -6.36 -2.91 4.42
CA ALA A 39 -5.19 -2.84 5.29
C ALA A 39 -5.00 -4.15 6.04
N VAL A 40 -3.76 -4.45 6.38
CA VAL A 40 -3.40 -5.64 7.15
C VAL A 40 -3.26 -5.23 8.61
N VAL A 41 -4.15 -5.69 9.48
CA VAL A 41 -4.04 -5.44 10.92
C VAL A 41 -3.06 -6.42 11.56
N HIS A 42 -2.44 -6.02 12.66
CA HIS A 42 -1.58 -6.90 13.45
C HIS A 42 -2.37 -7.55 14.60
N GLU A 43 -1.86 -8.65 15.15
CA GLU A 43 -2.51 -9.46 16.20
C GLU A 43 -2.99 -8.69 17.44
N LYS A 44 -2.36 -7.54 17.75
CA LYS A 44 -2.73 -6.67 18.89
C LYS A 44 -3.77 -5.58 18.56
N SER A 45 -4.24 -5.47 17.32
CA SER A 45 -5.14 -4.41 16.89
C SER A 45 -6.58 -4.91 16.84
N SER A 46 -7.50 -4.07 17.34
CA SER A 46 -8.94 -4.28 17.24
C SER A 46 -9.57 -3.58 16.03
N ALA A 47 -8.77 -2.98 15.14
CA ALA A 47 -9.30 -2.28 13.97
C ALA A 47 -10.07 -3.23 13.04
N ASP A 48 -11.22 -2.79 12.56
CA ASP A 48 -12.14 -3.55 11.71
C ASP A 48 -12.44 -2.88 10.37
N GLY A 49 -11.92 -1.66 10.15
CA GLY A 49 -12.11 -0.87 8.94
C GLY A 49 -13.38 -0.02 8.90
N ALA A 50 -14.19 -0.01 9.98
CA ALA A 50 -15.38 0.83 10.07
C ALA A 50 -15.03 2.32 10.11
N GLU A 51 -14.07 2.67 10.96
CA GLU A 51 -13.55 4.02 11.14
C GLU A 51 -12.05 4.09 10.83
N TRP A 52 -11.56 5.30 10.62
CA TRP A 52 -10.13 5.51 10.53
C TRP A 52 -9.48 5.39 11.90
N VAL A 53 -8.37 4.67 11.96
CA VAL A 53 -7.51 4.59 13.13
C VAL A 53 -6.07 4.85 12.74
N SER A 54 -5.24 5.22 13.72
CA SER A 54 -3.85 5.55 13.49
C SER A 54 -3.08 4.39 12.84
N CYS A 55 -2.06 4.73 12.04
CA CYS A 55 -1.26 3.77 11.27
C CYS A 55 -0.57 2.71 12.14
N GLY A 56 -0.45 2.95 13.45
CA GLY A 56 0.11 2.02 14.43
C GLY A 56 -0.63 0.68 14.50
N ASN A 57 -1.91 0.65 14.13
CA ASN A 57 -2.79 -0.54 14.14
C ASN A 57 -2.55 -1.52 12.99
N PHE A 58 -1.73 -1.14 12.00
CA PHE A 58 -1.56 -1.90 10.78
C PHE A 58 -0.11 -2.35 10.59
N SER A 59 0.08 -3.41 9.80
CA SER A 59 1.38 -3.77 9.25
C SER A 59 1.88 -2.63 8.33
N ARG A 60 3.14 -2.23 8.53
CA ARG A 60 3.73 -1.05 7.89
C ARG A 60 5.09 -1.35 7.30
N GLY A 61 5.33 -0.86 6.08
CA GLY A 61 6.63 -1.00 5.41
C GLY A 61 7.79 -0.36 6.17
N ALA A 62 7.54 0.65 7.01
CA ALA A 62 8.56 1.24 7.87
C ALA A 62 9.14 0.24 8.90
N LYS A 63 8.37 -0.77 9.28
CA LYS A 63 8.80 -1.85 10.18
C LYS A 63 9.18 -3.14 9.43
N ALA A 64 8.79 -3.27 8.16
CA ALA A 64 9.04 -4.42 7.31
C ALA A 64 9.38 -3.96 5.88
N PRO A 65 10.63 -3.56 5.60
CA PRO A 65 11.02 -2.91 4.35
C PRO A 65 10.77 -3.77 3.10
N ALA A 66 10.85 -5.10 3.21
CA ALA A 66 10.60 -6.04 2.11
C ALA A 66 9.19 -5.86 1.49
N LEU A 67 8.22 -5.43 2.29
CA LEU A 67 6.85 -5.17 1.80
C LEU A 67 6.80 -4.11 0.69
N MET A 68 7.79 -3.22 0.63
CA MET A 68 7.83 -2.14 -0.37
C MET A 68 8.13 -2.65 -1.77
N ALA A 69 8.65 -3.87 -1.92
CA ALA A 69 8.92 -4.50 -3.22
C ALA A 69 7.71 -5.25 -3.78
N ILE A 70 6.59 -5.31 -3.04
CA ILE A 70 5.35 -5.93 -3.52
C ILE A 70 4.75 -5.03 -4.60
N ALA A 71 4.62 -5.56 -5.82
CA ALA A 71 3.80 -4.97 -6.87
C ALA A 71 2.39 -5.58 -6.84
N ALA A 72 1.41 -4.79 -7.26
CA ALA A 72 0.01 -5.16 -7.30
C ALA A 72 -0.58 -4.97 -8.70
N LYS A 73 -1.64 -5.73 -8.97
CA LYS A 73 -2.59 -5.47 -10.04
C LYS A 73 -3.99 -5.75 -9.51
N LEU A 74 -4.80 -4.71 -9.39
CA LEU A 74 -6.19 -4.83 -8.95
C LEU A 74 -7.12 -5.04 -10.15
N ASP A 75 -7.96 -6.08 -10.08
CA ASP A 75 -9.19 -6.16 -10.86
C ASP A 75 -10.33 -5.60 -10.02
N GLU A 76 -10.78 -4.39 -10.36
CA GLU A 76 -11.83 -3.68 -9.63
C GLU A 76 -13.20 -4.36 -9.73
N ALA A 77 -13.48 -5.05 -10.85
CA ALA A 77 -14.78 -5.67 -11.09
C ALA A 77 -14.96 -6.93 -10.23
N SER A 78 -13.91 -7.76 -10.15
CA SER A 78 -13.92 -8.96 -9.31
C SER A 78 -13.44 -8.70 -7.86
N ARG A 79 -12.90 -7.51 -7.59
CA ARG A 79 -12.23 -7.15 -6.31
C ARG A 79 -11.13 -8.14 -5.93
N THR A 80 -10.45 -8.68 -6.92
CA THR A 80 -9.31 -9.58 -6.73
C THR A 80 -8.01 -8.83 -7.02
N ILE A 81 -6.95 -9.22 -6.31
CA ILE A 81 -5.64 -8.61 -6.45
C ILE A 81 -4.60 -9.67 -6.76
N THR A 82 -3.79 -9.40 -7.78
CA THR A 82 -2.57 -10.16 -8.05
C THR A 82 -1.39 -9.43 -7.41
N LEU A 83 -0.64 -10.11 -6.55
CA LEU A 83 0.59 -9.60 -5.93
C LEU A 83 1.80 -10.38 -6.44
N SER A 84 2.90 -9.66 -6.70
CA SER A 84 4.20 -10.23 -7.04
C SER A 84 5.30 -9.59 -6.21
N HIS A 85 6.33 -10.37 -5.88
CA HIS A 85 7.50 -9.93 -5.12
C HIS A 85 8.73 -10.68 -5.65
N PRO A 86 9.95 -10.10 -5.63
CA PRO A 86 11.16 -10.77 -6.13
C PRO A 86 11.43 -12.15 -5.48
N ASP A 87 11.13 -12.27 -4.19
CA ASP A 87 11.43 -13.45 -3.39
C ASP A 87 10.22 -14.35 -3.08
N LEU A 88 9.03 -14.06 -3.65
CA LEU A 88 7.82 -14.87 -3.40
C LEU A 88 7.15 -15.27 -4.72
N PRO A 89 6.47 -16.43 -4.78
CA PRO A 89 5.63 -16.77 -5.93
C PRO A 89 4.53 -15.72 -6.13
N THR A 90 4.09 -15.50 -7.36
CA THR A 90 2.93 -14.64 -7.61
C THR A 90 1.67 -15.26 -6.98
N ILE A 91 0.82 -14.42 -6.39
CA ILE A 91 -0.47 -14.84 -5.82
C ILE A 91 -1.61 -14.00 -6.36
N THR A 92 -2.79 -14.59 -6.52
CA THR A 92 -4.04 -13.86 -6.80
C THR A 92 -5.10 -14.31 -5.80
N PHE A 93 -5.76 -13.36 -5.15
CA PHE A 93 -6.76 -13.63 -4.10
C PHE A 93 -7.74 -12.46 -3.96
N SER A 94 -8.87 -12.71 -3.29
CA SER A 94 -9.82 -11.69 -2.82
C SER A 94 -9.43 -11.21 -1.42
N PRO A 95 -9.05 -9.93 -1.23
CA PRO A 95 -8.73 -9.39 0.10
C PRO A 95 -9.91 -9.43 1.07
N ASP A 96 -11.14 -9.41 0.55
CA ASP A 96 -12.37 -9.41 1.35
C ASP A 96 -12.69 -10.80 1.93
N THR A 97 -12.20 -11.89 1.33
CA THR A 97 -12.61 -13.27 1.71
C THR A 97 -11.46 -14.25 1.91
N GLU A 98 -10.26 -13.96 1.40
CA GLU A 98 -9.11 -14.88 1.40
C GLU A 98 -7.92 -14.32 2.21
N SER A 99 -8.21 -13.66 3.34
CA SER A 99 -7.19 -13.07 4.22
C SER A 99 -6.10 -14.08 4.61
N ASP A 100 -6.47 -15.29 5.05
CA ASP A 100 -5.51 -16.32 5.51
C ASP A 100 -4.52 -16.73 4.42
N ARG A 101 -4.99 -16.76 3.16
CA ARG A 101 -4.16 -17.07 1.99
C ARG A 101 -3.08 -16.01 1.78
N PHE A 102 -3.43 -14.73 1.93
CA PHE A 102 -2.47 -13.64 1.90
C PHE A 102 -1.51 -13.66 3.08
N ILE A 103 -2.01 -13.92 4.29
CA ILE A 103 -1.18 -13.96 5.51
C ILE A 103 -0.13 -15.08 5.42
N ALA A 104 -0.51 -16.25 4.90
CA ALA A 104 0.44 -17.33 4.63
C ALA A 104 1.50 -16.91 3.58
N TRP A 105 1.08 -16.18 2.55
CA TRP A 105 1.95 -15.73 1.46
C TRP A 105 2.97 -14.66 1.91
N VAL A 106 2.54 -13.68 2.72
CA VAL A 106 3.42 -12.56 3.14
C VAL A 106 4.36 -12.96 4.28
N ARG A 107 4.00 -13.97 5.08
CA ARG A 107 4.76 -14.42 6.26
C ARG A 107 6.28 -14.57 6.03
N PRO A 108 6.77 -15.16 4.91
CA PRO A 108 8.21 -15.38 4.73
C PRO A 108 9.05 -14.10 4.62
N ILE A 109 8.45 -12.96 4.25
CA ILE A 109 9.14 -11.66 4.13
C ILE A 109 8.90 -10.74 5.33
N MET A 110 8.20 -11.23 6.36
CA MET A 110 8.00 -10.49 7.59
C MET A 110 9.23 -10.60 8.50
N PRO A 111 9.71 -9.50 9.07
CA PRO A 111 10.86 -9.53 9.98
C PRO A 111 10.53 -10.24 11.29
N ALA A 112 11.49 -11.02 11.79
CA ALA A 112 11.38 -11.67 13.09
C ALA A 112 11.27 -10.64 14.23
N GLY A 113 10.47 -10.96 15.26
CA GLY A 113 10.32 -10.13 16.47
C GLY A 113 9.35 -8.96 16.37
N ASN A 114 8.74 -8.72 15.20
CA ASN A 114 7.62 -7.79 15.06
C ASN A 114 6.29 -8.45 15.43
N THR A 115 5.29 -7.62 15.76
CA THR A 115 3.88 -8.07 15.87
C THR A 115 3.44 -8.69 14.56
N SER A 116 2.89 -9.91 14.63
CA SER A 116 2.46 -10.67 13.46
C SER A 116 1.33 -9.95 12.72
N SER A 117 1.35 -10.02 11.39
CA SER A 117 0.17 -9.71 10.59
C SER A 117 -0.91 -10.75 10.87
N ASP A 118 -2.14 -10.31 11.11
CA ASP A 118 -3.25 -11.15 11.54
C ASP A 118 -4.25 -11.35 10.41
N ARG A 119 -4.90 -10.28 9.96
CA ARG A 119 -5.92 -10.35 8.91
C ARG A 119 -5.99 -9.08 8.07
N ILE A 120 -6.69 -9.17 6.94
CA ILE A 120 -7.06 -8.02 6.13
C ILE A 120 -8.39 -7.45 6.63
N VAL A 121 -8.50 -6.13 6.63
CA VAL A 121 -9.75 -5.39 6.83
C VAL A 121 -9.99 -4.45 5.65
N SER A 122 -11.26 -4.21 5.35
CA SER A 122 -11.70 -3.37 4.24
C SER A 122 -12.20 -2.03 4.78
N ALA A 123 -11.80 -0.93 4.14
CA ALA A 123 -12.31 0.40 4.47
C ALA A 123 -13.80 0.50 4.11
N GLN A 124 -14.63 0.83 5.08
CA GLN A 124 -16.08 1.00 4.88
C GLN A 124 -16.44 2.44 4.48
N SER A 125 -15.61 3.42 4.85
CA SER A 125 -15.90 4.84 4.67
C SER A 125 -14.85 5.57 3.82
N ARG A 126 -13.57 5.44 4.17
CA ARG A 126 -12.44 6.07 3.49
C ARG A 126 -11.20 5.17 3.52
N GLY A 127 -10.31 5.33 2.55
CA GLY A 127 -9.05 4.59 2.51
C GLY A 127 -8.24 4.74 3.81
N MET A 128 -7.58 3.65 4.23
CA MET A 128 -6.79 3.58 5.46
C MET A 128 -5.39 4.19 5.27
N THR A 129 -5.37 5.49 4.93
CA THR A 129 -4.16 6.31 4.78
C THR A 129 -3.47 6.55 6.13
N ASP A 130 -2.28 7.17 6.12
CA ASP A 130 -1.56 7.52 7.36
C ASP A 130 -2.05 8.81 8.01
N SER A 131 -2.78 9.64 7.27
CA SER A 131 -3.40 10.88 7.75
C SER A 131 -4.88 10.68 8.06
N ASP A 132 -5.42 11.44 9.00
CA ASP A 132 -6.83 11.41 9.41
C ASP A 132 -7.75 12.22 8.48
N PHE A 133 -7.31 12.53 7.26
CA PHE A 133 -8.07 13.18 6.21
C PHE A 133 -7.74 12.57 4.85
N ALA A 134 -8.65 12.71 3.88
CA ALA A 134 -8.43 12.24 2.53
C ALA A 134 -7.36 13.10 1.84
N SER A 135 -6.23 12.49 1.49
CA SER A 135 -5.07 13.19 0.92
C SER A 135 -4.49 12.43 -0.28
N ILE A 136 -3.71 13.15 -1.08
CA ILE A 136 -2.90 12.61 -2.17
C ILE A 136 -1.48 13.16 -1.99
N SER A 137 -0.49 12.27 -2.06
CA SER A 137 0.92 12.64 -2.02
C SER A 137 1.38 13.08 -3.41
N LEU A 138 2.00 14.27 -3.50
CA LEU A 138 2.65 14.75 -4.71
C LEU A 138 4.17 14.67 -4.54
N ASN A 139 4.80 13.81 -5.34
CA ASN A 139 6.23 13.57 -5.28
C ASN A 139 6.93 14.18 -6.51
N ASN A 140 8.09 14.80 -6.30
CA ASN A 140 8.88 15.40 -7.37
C ASN A 140 10.08 14.50 -7.73
N LEU A 141 10.14 14.05 -8.99
CA LEU A 141 11.23 13.21 -9.48
C LEU A 141 12.60 13.90 -9.44
N ALA A 142 12.66 15.23 -9.55
CA ALA A 142 13.91 15.97 -9.40
C ALA A 142 14.43 15.90 -7.95
N THR A 143 13.54 16.02 -6.96
CA THR A 143 13.89 15.86 -5.55
C THR A 143 14.31 14.42 -5.24
N ASN A 144 13.63 13.41 -5.80
CA ASN A 144 14.04 12.01 -5.65
C ASN A 144 15.47 11.78 -6.17
N ARG A 145 15.80 12.30 -7.35
CA ARG A 145 17.16 12.22 -7.92
C ARG A 145 18.19 12.92 -7.03
N ALA A 146 17.90 14.14 -6.59
CA ALA A 146 18.82 14.90 -5.73
C ALA A 146 19.12 14.17 -4.41
N ILE A 147 18.13 13.49 -3.81
CA ILE A 147 18.34 12.66 -2.61
C ILE A 147 19.23 11.46 -2.96
N GLY A 148 18.96 10.76 -4.07
CA GLY A 148 19.77 9.63 -4.50
C GLY A 148 21.24 9.99 -4.75
N GLU A 149 21.48 11.11 -5.44
CA GLU A 149 22.83 11.66 -5.68
C GLU A 149 23.57 11.94 -4.37
N LYS A 150 22.90 12.57 -3.40
CA LYS A 150 23.48 12.87 -2.09
C LYS A 150 23.82 11.63 -1.27
N LEU A 151 23.06 10.54 -1.46
CA LEU A 151 23.31 9.26 -0.80
C LEU A 151 24.24 8.33 -1.59
N GLY A 152 24.61 8.68 -2.82
CA GLY A 152 25.36 7.80 -3.72
C GLY A 152 24.59 6.53 -4.09
N GLN A 153 23.25 6.57 -4.11
CA GLN A 153 22.38 5.42 -4.34
C GLN A 153 21.27 5.75 -5.34
N ASN A 154 20.93 4.80 -6.21
CA ASN A 154 19.72 4.92 -7.01
C ASN A 154 18.49 4.60 -6.16
N LEU A 155 17.65 5.59 -5.90
CA LEU A 155 16.43 5.44 -5.10
C LEU A 155 15.20 5.33 -5.99
N SER A 156 14.44 4.25 -5.80
CA SER A 156 13.11 4.13 -6.41
C SER A 156 12.17 5.20 -5.86
N ALA A 157 11.47 5.91 -6.76
CA ALA A 157 10.44 6.88 -6.40
C ALA A 157 9.24 6.23 -5.68
N LEU A 158 9.06 4.91 -5.84
CA LEU A 158 8.00 4.13 -5.17
C LEU A 158 8.22 4.03 -3.65
N ARG A 159 9.38 4.50 -3.15
CA ARG A 159 9.64 4.61 -1.72
C ARG A 159 8.72 5.61 -1.02
N TRP A 160 8.19 6.58 -1.75
CA TRP A 160 7.43 7.72 -1.23
C TRP A 160 5.95 7.54 -1.57
N ARG A 161 5.06 7.67 -0.58
CA ARG A 161 3.63 7.38 -0.73
C ARG A 161 2.78 8.18 0.24
#